data_AF-A0A961BQD2-F1
#
_entry.id   AF-A0A961BQD2-F1
#
_cell.length_a   1.000
_cell.length_b   1.000
_cell.length_c   1.000
_cell.angle_alpha   90.00
_cell.angle_beta   90.00
_cell.angle_gamma   90.00
#
_symmetry.space_group_name_H-M   'P 1'
#
loop_
_entity.id
_entity.type
_entity.pdbx_description
1 polymer ?
#
loop_
_entity_poly.entity_id
_entity_poly.type
_entity_poly.pdbx_seq_one_letter_code
_entity_poly.pdbx_strand_id
1 'polypeptide(L)'
;MPVRRLLAHILGRAPARTLLWQVVQEQRWWLWAAVSVSGVGFVAQIALGQAAVAVIDQGVDAQSEPLGPLVVRMAVLGVAHVSLTIGAVLMMTRVRWVIDYRVRTTLHRSLVSGSLDERDEATGQVVTRAVTDLGQLNNVVYLVPIFTASAPAVLAGMAYLGYLNFGLMLVTFSCLPINLWLVLRIRKRIARLSWLQLQETAEVTRAIDEPIRGIRVVKLFGRELAVIEGVRRAARNAYRFA
;
A
#
# COMPACT_ATOMS: atom_id res chain seq x y z
N MET A 1 -22.68 -19.91 0.75
CA MET A 1 -22.49 -20.55 -0.58
C MET A 1 -23.11 -19.81 -1.80
N PRO A 2 -23.90 -18.70 -1.70
CA PRO A 2 -24.48 -18.05 -2.89
C PRO A 2 -23.57 -17.01 -3.57
N VAL A 3 -22.69 -16.29 -2.85
CA VAL A 3 -21.69 -15.35 -3.41
C VAL A 3 -20.87 -15.94 -4.56
N ARG A 4 -20.51 -17.22 -4.46
CA ARG A 4 -19.65 -17.91 -5.44
C ARG A 4 -20.36 -18.12 -6.79
N ARG A 5 -21.69 -18.21 -6.79
CA ARG A 5 -22.52 -18.35 -8.00
C ARG A 5 -22.78 -16.98 -8.65
N LEU A 6 -23.02 -15.93 -7.86
CA LEU A 6 -23.14 -14.55 -8.34
C LEU A 6 -21.84 -14.08 -9.02
N LEU A 7 -20.71 -14.34 -8.36
CA LEU A 7 -19.39 -14.07 -8.93
C LEU A 7 -19.21 -14.85 -10.22
N ALA A 8 -19.54 -16.15 -10.27
CA ALA A 8 -19.38 -16.95 -11.49
C ALA A 8 -20.26 -16.48 -12.67
N HIS A 9 -21.42 -15.88 -12.41
CA HIS A 9 -22.34 -15.39 -13.46
C HIS A 9 -21.93 -14.00 -13.98
N ILE A 10 -21.55 -13.07 -13.09
CA ILE A 10 -20.97 -11.76 -13.46
C ILE A 10 -19.62 -11.93 -14.18
N LEU A 11 -18.86 -12.95 -13.79
CA LEU A 11 -17.55 -13.31 -14.35
C LEU A 11 -17.64 -14.34 -15.47
N GLY A 12 -18.79 -14.46 -16.15
CA GLY A 12 -19.18 -15.54 -17.08
C GLY A 12 -18.25 -15.86 -18.26
N ARG A 13 -17.01 -15.35 -18.32
CA ARG A 13 -15.92 -15.89 -19.16
C ARG A 13 -14.53 -15.96 -18.51
N ALA A 14 -14.31 -15.45 -17.30
CA ALA A 14 -13.00 -15.51 -16.67
C ALA A 14 -13.12 -15.42 -15.13
N PRO A 15 -12.52 -16.32 -14.32
CA PRO A 15 -12.56 -16.25 -12.84
C PRO A 15 -12.28 -14.84 -12.25
N ALA A 16 -12.72 -14.54 -11.03
CA ALA A 16 -12.48 -13.21 -10.39
C ALA A 16 -11.00 -12.81 -10.40
N ARG A 17 -10.14 -13.83 -10.28
CA ARG A 17 -8.69 -13.77 -10.41
C ARG A 17 -8.24 -13.26 -11.78
N THR A 18 -8.96 -13.56 -12.85
CA THR A 18 -8.68 -13.06 -14.20
C THR A 18 -9.15 -11.63 -14.45
N LEU A 19 -10.20 -11.11 -13.82
CA LEU A 19 -10.66 -9.74 -14.11
C LEU A 19 -9.68 -8.72 -13.51
N LEU A 20 -9.26 -8.93 -12.25
CA LEU A 20 -8.17 -8.16 -11.64
C LEU A 20 -6.85 -8.33 -12.39
N TRP A 21 -6.53 -9.56 -12.78
CA TRP A 21 -5.33 -9.84 -13.59
C TRP A 21 -5.39 -9.16 -14.95
N GLN A 22 -6.55 -9.10 -15.61
CA GLN A 22 -6.76 -8.41 -16.87
C GLN A 22 -6.55 -6.91 -16.71
N VAL A 23 -7.15 -6.28 -15.69
CA VAL A 23 -6.99 -4.84 -15.45
C VAL A 23 -5.53 -4.49 -15.12
N VAL A 24 -4.81 -5.35 -14.38
CA VAL A 24 -3.37 -5.18 -14.13
C VAL A 24 -2.55 -5.42 -15.41
N GLN A 25 -2.88 -6.43 -16.22
CA GLN A 25 -2.22 -6.73 -17.49
C GLN A 25 -2.42 -5.61 -18.53
N GLU A 26 -3.58 -4.95 -18.53
CA GLU A 26 -3.80 -3.76 -19.36
C GLU A 26 -2.81 -2.63 -19.01
N GLN A 27 -2.42 -2.52 -17.74
CA GLN A 27 -1.48 -1.51 -17.26
C GLN A 27 -0.02 -1.99 -17.23
N ARG A 28 0.30 -3.18 -17.76
CA ARG A 28 1.65 -3.78 -17.68
C ARG A 28 2.74 -2.86 -18.21
N TRP A 29 2.47 -2.09 -19.26
CA TRP A 29 3.44 -1.16 -19.83
C TRP A 29 3.75 0.00 -18.90
N TRP A 30 2.75 0.52 -18.20
CA TRP A 30 2.94 1.58 -17.20
C TRP A 30 3.67 1.06 -15.96
N LEU A 31 3.40 -0.18 -15.55
CA LEU A 31 4.13 -0.84 -14.47
C LEU A 31 5.61 -1.02 -14.83
N TRP A 32 5.91 -1.56 -16.01
CA TRP A 32 7.29 -1.71 -16.48
C TRP A 32 7.99 -0.36 -16.65
N ALA A 33 7.32 0.64 -17.21
CA ALA A 33 7.88 1.97 -17.35
C ALA A 33 8.19 2.60 -15.98
N ALA A 34 7.33 2.46 -14.98
CA ALA A 34 7.58 2.93 -13.62
C ALA A 34 8.76 2.20 -12.95
N VAL A 35 8.88 0.88 -13.15
CA VAL A 35 10.04 0.09 -12.69
C VAL A 35 11.33 0.57 -13.37
N SER A 36 11.30 0.82 -14.68
CA SER A 36 12.45 1.33 -15.43
C SER A 36 12.88 2.72 -14.96
N VAL A 37 11.93 3.65 -14.81
CA VAL A 37 12.21 5.01 -14.28
C VAL A 37 12.77 4.94 -12.87
N SER A 38 12.25 4.05 -12.02
CA SER A 38 12.78 3.83 -10.67
C SER A 38 14.20 3.26 -10.71
N GLY A 39 14.49 2.34 -11.65
CA GLY A 39 15.83 1.80 -11.87
C GLY A 39 16.84 2.88 -12.28
N VAL A 40 16.46 3.78 -13.20
CA VAL A 40 17.29 4.94 -13.56
C VAL A 40 17.45 5.89 -12.38
N GLY A 41 16.38 6.13 -11.63
CA GLY A 41 16.39 6.94 -10.40
C GLY A 41 17.37 6.39 -9.37
N PHE A 42 17.50 5.07 -9.26
CA PHE A 42 18.47 4.43 -8.38
C PHE A 42 19.92 4.60 -8.85
N VAL A 43 20.18 4.48 -10.16
CA VAL A 43 21.51 4.79 -10.71
C VAL A 43 21.89 6.24 -10.42
N ALA A 44 20.94 7.18 -10.58
CA ALA A 44 21.14 8.58 -10.23
C ALA A 44 21.40 8.77 -8.72
N GLN A 45 20.75 7.98 -7.85
CA GLN A 45 20.99 7.99 -6.41
C GLN A 45 22.42 7.53 -6.05
N ILE A 46 22.91 6.45 -6.67
CA ILE A 46 24.30 6.01 -6.49
C ILE A 46 25.28 7.08 -6.98
N ALA A 47 25.03 7.64 -8.17
CA ALA A 47 25.86 8.71 -8.74
C ALA A 47 25.90 9.95 -7.84
N LEU A 48 24.79 10.30 -7.19
CA LEU A 48 24.73 11.38 -6.20
C LEU A 48 25.59 11.07 -4.97
N GLY A 49 25.55 9.83 -4.46
CA GLY A 49 26.42 9.40 -3.37
C GLY A 49 27.91 9.53 -3.73
N GLN A 50 28.28 9.13 -4.95
CA GLN A 50 29.65 9.31 -5.45
C GLN A 50 30.03 10.78 -5.64
N ALA A 51 29.11 11.60 -6.13
CA ALA A 51 29.35 13.04 -6.27
C ALA A 51 29.62 13.69 -4.91
N ALA A 52 28.92 13.26 -3.86
CA ALA A 52 29.18 13.73 -2.50
C ALA A 52 30.58 13.32 -2.00
N VAL A 53 31.01 12.08 -2.28
CA VAL A 53 32.38 11.63 -1.98
C VAL A 53 33.42 12.47 -2.73
N ALA A 54 33.19 12.72 -4.03
CA ALA A 54 34.11 13.53 -4.83
C ALA A 54 34.22 14.98 -4.32
N VAL A 55 33.13 15.59 -3.85
CA VAL A 55 33.15 16.92 -3.23
C VAL A 55 34.07 16.95 -2.00
N ILE A 56 34.05 15.89 -1.18
CA ILE A 56 34.88 15.76 0.01
C ILE A 56 36.34 15.52 -0.39
N ASP A 57 36.60 14.45 -1.14
CA ASP A 57 37.96 14.01 -1.45
C ASP A 57 38.70 15.00 -2.35
N GLN A 58 38.05 15.52 -3.39
CA GLN A 58 38.69 16.36 -4.42
C GLN A 58 38.60 17.85 -4.09
N GLY A 59 37.52 18.25 -3.41
CA GLY A 59 37.24 19.65 -3.10
C GLY A 59 37.74 20.12 -1.74
N VAL A 60 37.64 19.27 -0.71
CA VAL A 60 38.03 19.64 0.67
C VAL A 60 39.44 19.15 0.99
N ASP A 61 39.71 17.86 0.76
CA ASP A 61 40.99 17.25 1.14
C ASP A 61 42.10 17.55 0.12
N ALA A 62 41.92 17.16 -1.14
CA ALA A 62 42.95 17.32 -2.17
C ALA A 62 43.02 18.73 -2.79
N GLN A 63 41.95 19.53 -2.66
CA GLN A 63 41.77 20.86 -3.29
C GLN A 63 42.16 20.90 -4.79
N SER A 64 41.97 19.78 -5.47
CA SER A 64 42.45 19.53 -6.84
C SER A 64 41.52 20.10 -7.91
N GLU A 65 40.23 20.23 -7.60
CA GLU A 65 39.24 20.90 -8.44
C GLU A 65 38.54 22.02 -7.67
N PRO A 66 38.16 23.12 -8.34
CA PRO A 66 37.33 24.15 -7.73
C PRO A 66 35.98 23.55 -7.29
N LEU A 67 35.53 23.92 -6.10
CA LEU A 67 34.30 23.40 -5.49
C LEU A 67 33.03 23.66 -6.31
N GLY A 68 33.01 24.76 -7.09
CA GLY A 68 31.83 25.18 -7.86
C GLY A 68 31.29 24.10 -8.81
N PRO A 69 32.07 23.63 -9.80
CA PRO A 69 31.67 22.56 -10.71
C PRO A 69 31.21 21.26 -10.03
N LEU A 70 31.90 20.83 -8.97
CA LEU A 70 31.56 19.62 -8.20
C LEU A 70 30.18 19.74 -7.53
N VAL A 71 29.92 20.87 -6.87
CA VAL A 71 28.62 21.16 -6.23
C VAL A 71 27.51 21.28 -7.27
N VAL A 72 27.77 21.91 -8.42
CA VAL A 72 26.78 22.02 -9.51
C VAL A 72 26.45 20.63 -10.06
N ARG A 73 27.44 19.77 -10.31
CA ARG A 73 27.22 18.39 -10.76
C ARG A 73 26.37 17.61 -9.76
N MET A 74 26.69 17.71 -8.47
CA MET A 74 25.92 17.07 -7.39
C MET A 74 24.47 17.60 -7.35
N ALA A 75 24.27 18.91 -7.47
CA ALA A 75 22.95 19.53 -7.50
C ALA A 75 22.12 19.06 -8.71
N VAL A 76 22.71 18.99 -9.90
CA VAL A 76 22.06 18.50 -11.12
C VAL A 76 21.66 17.03 -10.95
N LEU A 77 22.54 16.18 -10.42
CA LEU A 77 22.21 14.78 -10.13
C LEU A 77 21.10 14.65 -9.08
N GLY A 78 21.08 15.54 -8.08
CA GLY A 78 20.03 15.58 -7.06
C GLY A 78 18.67 15.94 -7.63
N VAL A 79 18.61 16.99 -8.44
CA VAL A 79 17.37 17.40 -9.13
C VAL A 79 16.90 16.29 -10.07
N ALA A 80 17.81 15.64 -10.81
CA ALA A 80 17.48 14.53 -11.69
C ALA A 80 16.90 13.34 -10.89
N HIS A 81 17.53 12.94 -9.79
CA HIS A 81 17.05 11.86 -8.92
C HIS A 81 15.66 12.15 -8.34
N VAL A 82 15.44 13.37 -7.83
CA VAL A 82 14.13 13.79 -7.29
C VAL A 82 13.07 13.78 -8.39
N SER A 83 13.40 14.31 -9.57
CA SER A 83 12.48 14.35 -10.72
C SER A 83 12.08 12.95 -11.18
N LEU A 84 13.03 12.01 -11.26
CA LEU A 84 12.77 10.61 -11.60
C LEU A 84 11.91 9.93 -10.54
N THR A 85 12.17 10.20 -9.26
CA THR A 85 11.39 9.66 -8.14
C THR A 85 9.95 10.14 -8.17
N ILE A 86 9.74 11.46 -8.36
CA ILE A 86 8.41 12.04 -8.52
C ILE A 86 7.71 11.43 -9.74
N GLY A 87 8.40 11.31 -10.88
CA GLY A 87 7.87 10.69 -12.09
C GLY A 87 7.38 9.26 -11.86
N ALA A 88 8.20 8.41 -11.22
CA ALA A 88 7.83 7.05 -10.87
C ALA A 88 6.61 6.99 -9.93
N VAL A 89 6.57 7.86 -8.91
CA VAL A 89 5.43 7.94 -7.96
C VAL A 89 4.15 8.38 -8.66
N LEU A 90 4.22 9.35 -9.57
CA LEU A 90 3.05 9.82 -10.34
C LEU A 90 2.54 8.73 -11.29
N MET A 91 3.43 8.00 -11.96
CA MET A 91 3.07 6.87 -12.84
C MET A 91 2.37 5.75 -12.04
N MET A 92 2.93 5.37 -10.90
CA MET A 92 2.33 4.36 -10.00
C MET A 92 0.99 4.81 -9.44
N THR A 93 0.88 6.08 -9.05
CA THR A 93 -0.39 6.67 -8.61
C THR A 93 -1.43 6.57 -9.71
N ARG A 94 -1.10 6.95 -10.95
CA ARG A 94 -2.02 6.81 -12.10
C ARG A 94 -2.50 5.37 -12.27
N VAL A 95 -1.60 4.39 -12.23
CA VAL A 95 -1.97 2.96 -12.36
C VAL A 95 -2.97 2.55 -11.27
N ARG A 96 -2.71 2.95 -10.02
CA ARG A 96 -3.64 2.70 -8.89
C ARG A 96 -5.01 3.31 -9.14
N TRP A 97 -5.06 4.57 -9.57
CA TRP A 97 -6.32 5.26 -9.85
C TRP A 97 -7.13 4.60 -10.98
N VAL A 98 -6.47 4.17 -12.05
CA VAL A 98 -7.13 3.48 -13.17
C VAL A 98 -7.71 2.14 -12.74
N ILE A 99 -6.95 1.37 -11.95
CA ILE A 99 -7.42 0.08 -11.41
C ILE A 99 -8.63 0.30 -10.50
N ASP A 100 -8.54 1.23 -9.56
CA ASP A 100 -9.63 1.55 -8.62
C ASP A 100 -10.89 2.00 -9.37
N TYR A 101 -10.75 2.92 -10.32
CA TYR A 101 -11.86 3.39 -11.15
C TYR A 101 -12.53 2.26 -11.92
N ARG A 102 -11.76 1.38 -12.57
CA ARG A 102 -12.29 0.27 -13.38
C ARG A 102 -13.02 -0.75 -12.52
N VAL A 103 -12.50 -1.08 -11.34
CA VAL A 103 -13.17 -2.05 -10.48
C VAL A 103 -14.45 -1.46 -9.89
N ARG A 104 -14.43 -0.20 -9.43
CA ARG A 104 -15.64 0.46 -8.91
C ARG A 104 -16.73 0.61 -9.96
N THR A 105 -16.37 1.01 -11.17
CA THR A 105 -17.34 1.16 -12.27
C THR A 105 -17.92 -0.19 -12.72
N THR A 106 -17.09 -1.23 -12.81
CA THR A 106 -17.55 -2.59 -13.12
C THR A 106 -18.48 -3.13 -12.04
N LEU A 107 -18.10 -3.01 -10.77
CA LEU A 107 -18.92 -3.43 -9.64
C LEU A 107 -20.26 -2.71 -9.63
N HIS A 108 -20.25 -1.38 -9.80
CA HIS A 108 -21.47 -0.58 -9.85
C HIS A 108 -22.39 -1.03 -10.98
N ARG A 109 -21.85 -1.26 -12.18
CA ARG A 109 -22.64 -1.74 -13.32
C ARG A 109 -23.30 -3.09 -13.02
N SER A 110 -22.54 -4.04 -12.46
CA SER A 110 -23.05 -5.36 -12.10
C SER A 110 -24.15 -5.29 -11.02
N LEU A 111 -24.02 -4.39 -10.03
CA LEU A 111 -25.04 -4.20 -9.00
C LEU A 111 -26.34 -3.60 -9.57
N VAL A 112 -26.23 -2.69 -10.53
CA VAL A 112 -27.39 -2.04 -11.16
C VAL A 112 -28.08 -2.96 -12.17
N SER A 113 -27.32 -3.74 -12.95
CA SER A 113 -27.85 -4.59 -14.01
C SER A 113 -28.29 -5.99 -13.56
N GLY A 114 -27.98 -6.40 -12.32
CA GLY A 114 -28.35 -7.72 -11.78
C GLY A 114 -29.87 -7.91 -11.64
N SER A 115 -30.35 -9.14 -11.83
CA SER A 115 -31.77 -9.52 -11.72
C SER A 115 -32.26 -9.50 -10.25
N LEU A 116 -33.58 -9.49 -10.04
CA LEU A 116 -34.20 -9.39 -8.71
C LEU A 116 -33.89 -10.58 -7.78
N ASP A 117 -33.66 -11.79 -8.33
CA ASP A 117 -33.31 -13.01 -7.57
C ASP A 117 -31.89 -12.99 -6.96
N GLU A 118 -31.02 -12.10 -7.42
CA GLU A 118 -29.64 -11.96 -6.94
C GLU A 118 -29.50 -10.93 -5.78
N ARG A 119 -30.60 -10.29 -5.37
CA ARG A 119 -30.64 -9.20 -4.36
C ARG A 119 -30.79 -9.65 -2.91
N ASP A 120 -30.87 -10.96 -2.64
CA ASP A 120 -31.04 -11.49 -1.28
C ASP A 120 -29.83 -11.21 -0.34
N GLU A 121 -28.67 -10.86 -0.88
CA GLU A 121 -27.57 -10.31 -0.07
C GLU A 121 -27.71 -8.79 0.09
N ALA A 122 -27.76 -8.34 1.35
CA ALA A 122 -27.83 -6.92 1.70
C ALA A 122 -26.83 -6.10 0.87
N THR A 123 -27.34 -5.28 -0.06
CA THR A 123 -26.56 -4.52 -1.04
C THR A 123 -25.42 -3.73 -0.38
N GLY A 124 -25.64 -3.25 0.85
CA GLY A 124 -24.63 -2.56 1.66
C GLY A 124 -23.42 -3.42 2.06
N GLN A 125 -23.60 -4.71 2.34
CA GLN A 125 -22.51 -5.62 2.69
C GLN A 125 -21.62 -5.95 1.47
N VAL A 126 -22.22 -6.10 0.29
CA VAL A 126 -21.50 -6.33 -0.97
C VAL A 126 -20.65 -5.12 -1.34
N VAL A 127 -21.24 -3.92 -1.26
CA VAL A 127 -20.53 -2.66 -1.51
C VAL A 127 -19.40 -2.46 -0.50
N THR A 128 -19.66 -2.70 0.79
CA THR A 128 -18.64 -2.53 1.84
C THR A 128 -17.46 -3.47 1.65
N ARG A 129 -17.71 -4.77 1.38
CA ARG A 129 -16.65 -5.74 1.09
C ARG A 129 -15.86 -5.37 -0.16
N ALA A 130 -16.54 -4.96 -1.23
CA ALA A 130 -15.85 -4.60 -2.46
C ALA A 130 -14.93 -3.38 -2.27
N VAL A 131 -15.34 -2.38 -1.48
CA VAL A 131 -14.51 -1.21 -1.16
C VAL A 131 -13.31 -1.59 -0.27
N THR A 132 -13.52 -2.42 0.76
CA THR A 132 -12.42 -2.86 1.63
C THR A 132 -11.40 -3.73 0.89
N ASP A 133 -11.88 -4.64 0.05
CA ASP A 133 -11.03 -5.56 -0.71
C ASP A 133 -10.25 -4.79 -1.79
N LEU A 134 -10.87 -3.76 -2.41
CA LEU A 134 -10.19 -2.84 -3.31
C LEU A 134 -9.04 -2.08 -2.66
N GLY A 135 -9.22 -1.67 -1.40
CA GLY A 135 -8.16 -1.05 -0.62
C GLY A 135 -6.94 -1.97 -0.47
N GLN A 136 -7.17 -3.24 -0.13
CA GLN A 136 -6.09 -4.23 -0.01
C GLN A 136 -5.42 -4.52 -1.35
N LEU A 137 -6.20 -4.66 -2.43
CA LEU A 137 -5.68 -4.82 -3.79
C LEU A 137 -4.77 -3.66 -4.19
N ASN A 138 -5.23 -2.42 -3.98
CA ASN A 138 -4.46 -1.22 -4.28
C ASN A 138 -3.14 -1.18 -3.51
N ASN A 139 -3.09 -1.79 -2.32
CA ASN A 139 -1.86 -1.90 -1.55
C ASN A 139 -0.89 -2.91 -2.18
N VAL A 140 -1.38 -4.07 -2.63
CA VAL A 140 -0.54 -5.08 -3.33
C VAL A 140 -0.01 -4.53 -4.66
N VAL A 141 -0.87 -3.88 -5.45
CA VAL A 141 -0.51 -3.23 -6.73
C VAL A 141 0.59 -2.17 -6.53
N TYR A 142 0.62 -1.52 -5.36
CA TYR A 142 1.64 -0.54 -5.02
C TYR A 142 2.94 -1.19 -4.51
N LEU A 143 2.84 -2.15 -3.60
CA LEU A 143 4.00 -2.76 -2.94
C LEU A 143 4.81 -3.66 -3.89
N VAL A 144 4.16 -4.45 -4.75
CA VAL A 144 4.86 -5.42 -5.62
C VAL A 144 5.85 -4.72 -6.55
N PRO A 145 5.49 -3.66 -7.30
CA PRO A 145 6.44 -2.94 -8.15
C PRO A 145 7.54 -2.25 -7.35
N ILE A 146 7.25 -1.72 -6.16
CA ILE A 146 8.26 -1.12 -5.28
C ILE A 146 9.32 -2.15 -4.91
N PHE A 147 8.92 -3.31 -4.40
CA PHE A 147 9.88 -4.37 -4.08
C PHE A 147 10.63 -4.87 -5.32
N THR A 148 9.95 -4.96 -6.46
CA THR A 148 10.56 -5.42 -7.72
C THR A 148 11.59 -4.43 -8.24
N ALA A 149 11.37 -3.12 -8.09
CA ALA A 149 12.33 -2.08 -8.46
C ALA A 149 13.46 -1.92 -7.43
N SER A 150 13.15 -2.02 -6.13
CA SER A 150 14.11 -1.78 -5.06
C SER A 150 15.02 -2.97 -4.76
N ALA A 151 14.57 -4.22 -4.95
CA ALA A 151 15.40 -5.38 -4.62
C ALA A 151 16.68 -5.48 -5.49
N PRO A 152 16.64 -5.35 -6.83
CA PRO A 152 17.84 -5.31 -7.66
C PRO A 152 18.75 -4.14 -7.30
N ALA A 153 18.16 -2.99 -6.97
CA ALA A 153 18.87 -1.81 -6.53
C ALA A 153 19.67 -2.06 -5.25
N VAL A 154 19.05 -2.61 -4.21
CA VAL A 154 19.73 -2.97 -2.95
C VAL A 154 20.87 -3.97 -3.21
N LEU A 155 20.65 -4.97 -4.07
CA LEU A 155 21.68 -5.94 -4.43
C LEU A 155 22.86 -5.29 -5.17
N ALA A 156 22.59 -4.41 -6.14
CA ALA A 156 23.61 -3.69 -6.87
C ALA A 156 24.41 -2.74 -5.96
N GLY A 157 23.74 -2.02 -5.05
CA GLY A 157 24.38 -1.19 -4.05
C GLY A 157 25.26 -1.99 -3.08
N MET A 158 24.80 -3.17 -2.66
CA MET A 158 25.59 -4.07 -1.81
C MET A 158 26.80 -4.63 -2.55
N ALA A 159 26.65 -5.02 -3.81
CA ALA A 159 27.75 -5.50 -4.65
C ALA A 159 28.81 -4.40 -4.87
N TYR A 160 28.37 -3.18 -5.14
CA TYR A 160 29.25 -2.02 -5.27
C TYR A 160 29.97 -1.70 -3.96
N LEU A 161 29.27 -1.74 -2.82
CA LEU A 161 29.89 -1.57 -1.51
C LEU A 161 30.91 -2.66 -1.20
N GLY A 162 30.61 -3.91 -1.57
CA GLY A 162 31.53 -5.04 -1.44
C GLY A 162 32.80 -4.90 -2.28
N TYR A 163 32.69 -4.27 -3.46
CA TYR A 163 33.84 -3.92 -4.30
C TYR A 163 34.74 -2.87 -3.63
N LEU A 164 34.15 -1.87 -2.95
CA LEU A 164 34.92 -0.83 -2.25
C LEU A 164 35.54 -1.33 -0.94
N ASN A 165 34.73 -1.97 -0.09
CA ASN A 165 35.19 -2.48 1.21
C ASN A 165 34.31 -3.65 1.67
N PHE A 166 34.89 -4.85 1.57
CA PHE A 166 34.21 -6.09 1.95
C PHE A 166 33.80 -6.14 3.44
N GLY A 167 34.59 -5.54 4.33
CA GLY A 167 34.29 -5.48 5.76
C GLY A 167 33.05 -4.64 6.06
N LEU A 168 32.94 -3.45 5.47
CA LEU A 168 31.76 -2.59 5.61
C LEU A 168 30.50 -3.24 5.01
N MET A 169 30.65 -3.93 3.88
CA MET A 169 29.56 -4.67 3.26
C MET A 169 29.03 -5.76 4.21
N LEU A 170 29.89 -6.55 4.87
CA LEU A 170 29.44 -7.58 5.83
C LEU A 170 28.67 -6.99 7.01
N VAL A 171 29.17 -5.89 7.60
CA VAL A 171 28.48 -5.19 8.69
C VAL A 171 27.10 -4.72 8.23
N THR A 172 27.03 -4.07 7.05
CA THR A 172 25.77 -3.58 6.48
C THR A 172 24.81 -4.73 6.13
N PHE A 173 25.33 -5.80 5.54
CA PHE A 173 24.55 -6.99 5.18
C PHE A 173 23.98 -7.66 6.42
N SER A 174 24.70 -7.68 7.55
CA SER A 174 24.23 -8.24 8.82
C SER A 174 23.01 -7.51 9.39
N CYS A 175 22.79 -6.24 9.06
CA CYS A 175 21.60 -5.50 9.47
C CYS A 175 20.31 -6.08 8.86
N LEU A 176 20.36 -6.60 7.63
CA LEU A 176 19.20 -7.19 6.94
C LEU A 176 18.62 -8.43 7.68
N PRO A 177 19.38 -9.49 7.99
CA PRO A 177 18.88 -10.64 8.72
C PRO A 177 18.48 -10.31 10.15
N ILE A 178 19.18 -9.36 10.81
CA ILE A 178 18.80 -8.89 12.16
C ILE A 178 17.41 -8.23 12.11
N ASN A 179 17.18 -7.35 11.14
CA ASN A 179 15.89 -6.69 10.97
C ASN A 179 14.79 -7.70 10.64
N LEU A 180 15.05 -8.63 9.70
CA LEU A 180 14.12 -9.69 9.33
C LEU A 180 13.77 -10.57 10.53
N TRP A 181 14.75 -10.98 11.33
CA TRP A 181 14.53 -11.77 12.53
C TRP A 181 13.64 -11.02 13.55
N LEU A 182 13.91 -9.74 13.78
CA LEU A 182 13.13 -8.90 14.68
C LEU A 182 11.67 -8.78 14.21
N VAL A 183 11.46 -8.49 12.93
CA VAL A 183 10.12 -8.42 12.31
C VAL A 183 9.39 -9.74 12.45
N LEU A 184 10.04 -10.87 12.13
CA LEU A 184 9.45 -12.20 12.22
C LEU A 184 9.07 -12.59 13.66
N ARG A 185 9.82 -12.13 14.66
CA ARG A 185 9.52 -12.35 16.07
C ARG A 185 8.30 -11.55 16.53
N ILE A 186 8.21 -10.29 16.13
CA ILE A 186 7.17 -9.37 16.62
C ILE A 186 5.86 -9.51 15.82
N ARG A 187 5.88 -10.01 14.58
CA ARG A 187 4.71 -10.09 13.69
C ARG A 187 3.47 -10.70 14.33
N LYS A 188 3.61 -11.78 15.12
CA LYS A 188 2.48 -12.46 15.77
C LYS A 188 1.82 -11.57 16.82
N ARG A 189 2.63 -10.81 17.56
CA ARG A 189 2.14 -9.88 18.58
C ARG A 189 1.40 -8.72 17.93
N ILE A 190 1.97 -8.11 16.90
CA ILE A 190 1.32 -7.02 16.14
C ILE A 190 0.01 -7.52 15.52
N ALA A 191 0.01 -8.71 14.92
CA ALA A 191 -1.20 -9.30 14.34
C ALA A 191 -2.30 -9.45 15.41
N ARG A 192 -1.97 -10.01 16.58
CA ARG A 192 -2.93 -10.19 17.67
C ARG A 192 -3.50 -8.85 18.16
N LEU A 193 -2.65 -7.83 18.35
CA LEU A 193 -3.08 -6.49 18.75
C LEU A 193 -3.97 -5.84 17.70
N SER A 194 -3.63 -5.99 16.42
CA SER A 194 -4.45 -5.50 15.30
C SER A 194 -5.83 -6.16 15.26
N TRP A 195 -5.88 -7.47 15.55
CA TRP A 195 -7.15 -8.21 15.66
C TRP A 195 -8.01 -7.73 16.84
N LEU A 196 -7.40 -7.46 17.99
CA LEU A 196 -8.12 -6.90 19.15
C LEU A 196 -8.68 -5.50 18.83
N GLN A 197 -7.87 -4.63 18.20
CA GLN A 197 -8.33 -3.31 17.76
C GLN A 197 -9.52 -3.41 16.81
N LEU A 198 -9.49 -4.36 15.89
CA LEU A 198 -10.57 -4.58 14.94
C LEU A 198 -11.84 -5.09 15.63
N GLN A 199 -11.73 -5.97 16.63
CA GLN A 199 -12.85 -6.45 17.43
C GLN A 199 -13.51 -5.32 18.22
N GLU A 200 -12.73 -4.49 18.90
CA GLU A 200 -13.24 -3.33 19.64
C GLU A 200 -13.94 -2.32 18.70
N THR A 201 -13.36 -2.06 17.53
CA THR A 201 -13.99 -1.20 16.51
C THR A 201 -15.30 -1.81 15.99
N ALA A 202 -15.36 -3.12 15.82
CA ALA A 202 -16.56 -3.83 15.41
C ALA A 202 -17.65 -3.80 16.50
N GLU A 203 -17.29 -3.88 17.78
CA GLU A 203 -18.23 -3.74 18.89
C GLU A 203 -18.88 -2.35 18.92
N VAL A 204 -18.10 -1.28 18.73
CA VAL A 204 -18.65 0.09 18.62
C VAL A 204 -19.61 0.20 17.43
N THR A 205 -19.19 -0.32 16.27
CA THR A 205 -20.02 -0.31 15.06
C THR A 205 -21.33 -1.06 15.28
N ARG A 206 -21.27 -2.23 15.94
CA ARG A 206 -22.44 -3.05 16.26
C ARG A 206 -23.37 -2.37 17.25
N ALA A 207 -22.82 -1.72 18.28
CA ALA A 207 -23.59 -0.96 19.26
C ALA A 207 -24.36 0.22 18.63
N ILE A 208 -23.87 0.74 17.49
CA ILE A 208 -24.55 1.78 16.70
C ILE A 208 -25.56 1.16 15.72
N ASP A 209 -25.20 0.09 15.00
CA ASP A 209 -26.03 -0.49 13.93
C ASP A 209 -27.29 -1.20 14.46
N GLU A 210 -27.19 -1.95 15.57
CA GLU A 210 -28.33 -2.67 16.17
C GLU A 210 -29.52 -1.75 16.53
N PRO A 211 -29.34 -0.65 17.29
CA PRO A 211 -30.45 0.24 17.63
C PRO A 211 -30.96 1.05 16.43
N ILE A 212 -30.14 1.33 15.41
CA ILE A 212 -30.59 2.01 14.19
C ILE A 212 -31.56 1.12 13.41
N ARG A 213 -31.23 -0.16 13.23
CA ARG A 213 -32.14 -1.13 12.58
C ARG A 213 -33.43 -1.33 13.38
N GLY A 214 -33.35 -1.28 14.70
CA GLY A 214 -34.46 -1.45 15.64
C GLY A 214 -35.07 -0.14 16.16
N ILE A 215 -34.90 1.00 15.48
CA ILE A 215 -35.19 2.32 16.07
C ILE A 215 -36.64 2.47 16.54
N ARG A 216 -37.59 1.83 15.83
CA ARG A 216 -39.01 1.82 16.20
C ARG A 216 -39.24 1.13 17.55
N VAL A 217 -38.53 0.04 17.83
CA VAL A 217 -38.61 -0.68 19.11
C VAL A 217 -38.02 0.17 20.23
N VAL A 218 -36.88 0.81 19.99
CA VAL A 218 -36.26 1.71 20.99
C VAL A 218 -37.21 2.86 21.36
N LYS A 219 -37.86 3.46 20.36
CA LYS A 219 -38.84 4.54 20.54
C LYS A 219 -40.11 4.08 21.25
N LEU A 220 -40.62 2.88 20.94
CA LEU A 220 -41.80 2.29 21.59
C LEU A 220 -41.60 2.07 23.09
N PHE A 221 -40.38 1.72 23.52
CA PHE A 221 -40.05 1.49 24.93
C PHE A 221 -39.42 2.70 25.63
N GLY A 222 -39.25 3.85 24.96
CA GLY A 222 -38.64 5.06 25.54
C GLY A 222 -37.22 4.85 26.08
N ARG A 223 -36.41 4.01 25.42
CA ARG A 223 -35.08 3.57 25.89
C ARG A 223 -33.90 4.30 25.24
N GLU A 224 -34.09 5.47 24.69
CA GLU A 224 -33.05 6.19 23.93
C GLU A 224 -31.81 6.48 24.77
N LEU A 225 -31.96 6.98 26.00
CA LEU A 225 -30.84 7.29 26.88
C LEU A 225 -30.01 6.04 27.23
N ALA A 226 -30.67 4.91 27.46
CA ALA A 226 -30.00 3.64 27.77
C ALA A 226 -29.16 3.14 26.57
N VAL A 227 -29.68 3.29 25.35
CA VAL A 227 -28.96 2.95 24.12
C VAL A 227 -27.75 3.85 23.90
N ILE A 228 -27.92 5.17 24.08
CA ILE A 228 -26.83 6.16 23.94
C ILE A 228 -25.70 5.84 24.94
N GLU A 229 -26.04 5.50 26.19
CA GLU A 229 -25.04 5.14 27.19
C GLU A 229 -24.33 3.81 26.84
N GLY A 230 -25.05 2.86 26.23
CA GLY A 230 -24.48 1.62 25.68
C GLY A 230 -23.41 1.89 24.61
N VAL A 231 -23.71 2.74 23.64
CA VAL A 231 -22.75 3.18 22.60
C VAL A 231 -21.56 3.89 23.25
N ARG A 232 -21.81 4.78 24.21
CA ARG A 232 -20.75 5.52 24.92
C ARG A 232 -19.81 4.58 25.67
N ARG A 233 -20.34 3.50 26.26
CA ARG A 233 -19.54 2.47 26.94
C ARG A 233 -18.70 1.67 25.96
N ALA A 234 -19.28 1.22 24.84
CA ALA A 234 -18.53 0.52 23.79
C ALA A 234 -17.40 1.41 23.24
N ALA A 235 -17.68 2.69 22.96
CA ALA A 235 -16.68 3.65 22.49
C ALA A 235 -15.56 3.86 23.52
N ARG A 236 -15.89 4.07 24.80
CA ARG A 236 -14.88 4.20 25.86
C ARG A 236 -13.98 2.97 25.99
N ASN A 237 -14.53 1.77 25.81
CA ASN A 237 -13.74 0.54 25.83
C ASN A 237 -12.77 0.48 24.64
N ALA A 238 -13.26 0.78 23.43
CA ALA A 238 -12.47 0.74 22.21
C ALA A 238 -11.37 1.81 22.12
N TYR A 239 -11.57 2.97 22.75
CA TYR A 239 -10.59 4.06 22.78
C TYR A 239 -9.75 4.09 24.06
N ARG A 240 -9.84 3.07 24.94
CA ARG A 240 -9.05 3.03 26.17
C ARG A 240 -7.55 2.78 25.93
N PHE A 241 -7.21 2.31 24.73
CA PHE A 241 -5.85 1.91 24.34
C PHE A 241 -5.30 2.68 23.12
N ALA A 242 -6.07 3.63 22.59
CA ALA A 242 -5.64 4.54 21.52
C ALA A 242 -4.96 5.78 22.12
#